data_AF-A0AAP5I5E8-F1
#
_entry.id   AF-A0AAP5I5E8-F1
#
_cell.length_a   1.000
_cell.length_b   1.000
_cell.length_c   1.000
_cell.angle_alpha   90.00
_cell.angle_beta   90.00
_cell.angle_gamma   90.00
#
_symmetry.space_group_name_H-M   'P 1'
#
loop_
_entity.id
_entity.type
_entity.pdbx_description
1 polymer ?
#
loop_
_entity_poly.entity_id
_entity_poly.type
_entity_poly.pdbx_seq_one_letter_code
_entity_poly.pdbx_strand_id
1 'polypeptide(L)'
;MLRNLYQATRLKSHIKLQKLVAKNPSEQGFTIMESLMAIIIVTIVVVAITPPIFLAVATRIQNQKAQQAMQLAQRQADQVRALIEKGNYTDTDLPPDAGTGQPDAVAAPTTFSSCTSNFASASSGACSFKVNSGSNPDFYVQTFRTKTLAAGTPSQTVGFYLGVRVYSALANGQSGLQTTQASLKLTTEQGNQRKYPLAVVYTLIVRNDLKDSLTNYRNFLATPSPSPT
;
A
#
# COMPACT_ATOMS: atom_id res chain seq x y z
N MET A 1 34.03 78.01 49.25
CA MET A 1 33.98 77.01 48.17
C MET A 1 34.17 75.55 48.62
N LEU A 2 34.69 75.26 49.81
CA LEU A 2 35.03 73.88 50.25
C LEU A 2 33.87 73.05 50.85
N ARG A 3 32.75 73.67 51.26
CA ARG A 3 31.60 72.95 51.86
C ARG A 3 30.73 72.19 50.83
N ASN A 4 30.73 72.60 49.56
CA ASN A 4 29.91 71.98 48.51
C ASN A 4 30.49 70.66 47.97
N LEU A 5 31.81 70.49 48.03
CA LEU A 5 32.46 69.25 47.59
C LEU A 5 32.27 68.10 48.59
N TYR A 6 32.11 68.39 49.89
CA TYR A 6 31.91 67.36 50.91
C TYR A 6 30.53 66.69 50.84
N GLN A 7 29.48 67.43 50.49
CA GLN A 7 28.13 66.87 50.36
C GLN A 7 27.95 66.00 49.10
N ALA A 8 28.60 66.35 47.99
CA ALA A 8 28.52 65.60 46.74
C ALA A 8 29.15 64.19 46.87
N THR A 9 30.20 64.05 47.67
CA THR A 9 30.85 62.76 47.90
C THR A 9 30.02 61.84 48.79
N ARG A 10 29.29 62.41 49.77
CA ARG A 10 28.42 61.67 50.69
C ARG A 10 27.15 61.14 50.01
N LEU A 11 26.60 61.87 49.04
CA LEU A 11 25.45 61.40 48.25
C LEU A 11 25.81 60.20 47.36
N LYS A 12 27.02 60.24 46.75
CA LYS A 12 27.53 59.14 45.92
C LYS A 12 27.75 57.85 46.71
N SER A 13 28.18 57.93 47.97
CA SER A 13 28.33 56.74 48.83
C SER A 13 27.00 56.08 49.17
N HIS A 14 25.94 56.86 49.42
CA HIS A 14 24.62 56.29 49.72
C HIS A 14 23.97 55.65 48.48
N ILE A 15 24.15 56.22 47.28
CA ILE A 15 23.65 55.64 46.02
C ILE A 15 24.40 54.34 45.66
N LYS A 16 25.72 54.27 45.92
CA LYS A 16 26.51 53.03 45.73
C LYS A 16 26.07 51.91 46.68
N LEU A 17 25.72 52.25 47.93
CA LEU A 17 25.23 51.29 48.92
C LEU A 17 23.81 50.78 48.58
N GLN A 18 22.92 51.64 48.09
CA GLN A 18 21.59 51.20 47.62
C GLN A 18 21.67 50.28 46.39
N LYS A 19 22.63 50.50 45.49
CA LYS A 19 22.86 49.61 44.33
C LYS A 19 23.43 48.24 44.71
N LEU A 20 24.03 48.09 45.88
CA LEU A 20 24.55 46.82 46.40
C LEU A 20 23.49 46.04 47.19
N VAL A 21 22.52 46.72 47.82
CA VAL A 21 21.39 46.07 48.51
C VAL A 21 20.32 45.59 47.52
N ALA A 22 20.20 46.21 46.34
CA ALA A 22 19.25 45.82 45.29
C ALA A 22 19.78 44.75 44.31
N LYS A 23 20.92 44.10 44.60
CA LYS A 23 21.49 43.04 43.75
C LYS A 23 21.76 41.79 44.58
N ASN A 24 20.69 41.22 45.11
CA ASN A 24 20.62 39.76 45.17
C ASN A 24 20.12 39.32 43.79
N PRO A 25 20.97 38.87 42.86
CA PRO A 25 20.42 38.00 41.84
C PRO A 25 19.84 36.83 42.63
N SER A 26 18.53 36.65 42.54
CA SER A 26 17.94 35.36 42.88
C SER A 26 18.72 34.35 42.04
N GLU A 27 19.72 33.70 42.63
CA GLU A 27 20.40 32.54 42.06
C GLU A 27 19.43 31.37 42.13
N GLN A 28 18.30 31.54 41.44
CA GLN A 28 17.35 30.53 41.05
C GLN A 28 17.93 29.81 39.83
N GLY A 29 19.19 29.42 39.95
CA GLY A 29 19.95 28.70 38.94
C GLY A 29 19.76 27.21 39.19
N PHE A 30 19.02 26.56 38.31
CA PHE A 30 19.02 25.11 38.05
C PHE A 30 19.43 24.24 39.25
N THR A 31 18.49 24.05 40.19
CA THR A 31 18.74 23.04 41.23
C THR A 31 18.85 21.67 40.56
N ILE A 32 19.79 20.83 41.00
CA ILE A 32 19.97 19.46 40.47
C ILE A 32 18.62 18.70 40.48
N MET A 33 17.77 18.95 41.49
CA MET A 33 16.43 18.38 41.60
C MET A 33 15.46 18.83 40.49
N GLU A 34 15.52 20.08 40.06
CA GLU A 34 14.72 20.59 38.94
C GLU A 34 15.14 19.92 37.62
N SER A 35 16.45 19.77 37.39
CA SER A 35 16.95 19.04 36.21
C SER A 35 16.57 17.54 36.24
N LEU A 36 16.57 16.91 37.42
CA LEU A 36 16.15 15.52 37.59
C LEU A 36 14.66 15.34 37.31
N MET A 37 13.82 16.21 37.88
CA MET A 37 12.38 16.20 37.63
C MET A 37 12.04 16.52 36.18
N ALA A 38 12.75 17.45 35.55
CA ALA A 38 12.60 17.73 34.13
C ALA A 38 12.86 16.48 33.26
N ILE A 39 13.94 15.74 33.53
CA ILE A 39 14.24 14.48 32.81
C ILE A 39 13.16 13.43 33.06
N ILE A 40 12.66 13.30 34.29
CA ILE A 40 11.57 12.35 34.62
C ILE A 40 10.29 12.70 33.85
N ILE A 41 9.90 13.98 33.83
CA ILE A 41 8.70 14.42 33.11
C ILE A 41 8.87 14.20 31.61
N VAL A 42 10.03 14.57 31.05
CA VAL A 42 10.33 14.37 29.61
C VAL A 42 10.29 12.88 29.26
N THR A 43 10.86 12.00 30.08
CA THR A 43 10.85 10.56 29.79
C THR A 43 9.43 9.97 29.85
N ILE A 44 8.61 10.36 30.83
CA ILE A 44 7.20 9.93 30.91
C ILE A 44 6.43 10.40 29.68
N VAL A 45 6.62 11.67 29.26
CA VAL A 45 5.95 12.23 28.08
C VAL A 45 6.37 11.52 26.79
N VAL A 46 7.68 11.27 26.61
CA VAL A 46 8.19 10.55 25.43
C VAL A 46 7.64 9.11 25.40
N VAL A 47 7.66 8.40 26.52
CA VAL A 47 7.12 7.03 26.60
C VAL A 47 5.61 7.01 26.34
N ALA A 48 4.86 8.03 26.78
CA ALA A 48 3.43 8.12 26.53
C ALA A 48 3.08 8.40 25.06
N ILE A 49 3.89 9.20 24.36
CA ILE A 49 3.63 9.62 22.97
C ILE A 49 4.19 8.62 21.93
N THR A 50 5.18 7.82 22.29
CA THR A 50 5.83 6.89 21.34
C THR A 50 4.90 5.81 20.77
N PRO A 51 4.10 5.08 21.58
CA PRO A 51 3.21 4.03 21.07
C PRO A 51 2.20 4.49 19.99
N PRO A 52 1.46 5.60 20.16
CA PRO A 52 0.51 6.03 19.12
C PRO A 52 1.20 6.48 17.83
N ILE A 53 2.40 7.09 17.90
CA ILE A 53 3.15 7.46 16.68
C ILE A 53 3.56 6.22 15.90
N PHE A 54 4.08 5.20 16.58
CA PHE A 54 4.49 3.96 15.91
C PHE A 54 3.30 3.29 15.21
N LEU A 55 2.14 3.26 15.88
CA LEU A 55 0.92 2.71 15.30
C LEU A 55 0.45 3.49 14.07
N ALA A 56 0.49 4.83 14.14
CA ALA A 56 0.13 5.69 13.01
C ALA A 56 1.05 5.51 11.81
N VAL A 57 2.36 5.33 12.03
CA VAL A 57 3.33 5.08 10.95
C VAL A 57 3.10 3.70 10.33
N ALA A 58 2.88 2.66 11.14
CA ALA A 58 2.63 1.31 10.66
C ALA A 58 1.38 1.23 9.77
N THR A 59 0.27 1.86 10.19
CA THR A 59 -0.96 1.90 9.40
C THR A 59 -0.79 2.67 8.10
N ARG A 60 -0.05 3.78 8.11
CA ARG A 60 0.26 4.54 6.88
C ARG A 60 1.05 3.71 5.86
N ILE A 61 2.08 2.98 6.31
CA ILE A 61 2.89 2.13 5.41
C ILE A 61 2.04 1.01 4.80
N GLN A 62 1.18 0.38 5.61
CA GLN A 62 0.28 -0.67 5.12
C GLN A 62 -0.72 -0.12 4.10
N ASN A 63 -1.30 1.06 4.35
CA ASN A 63 -2.20 1.73 3.42
C ASN A 63 -1.50 2.11 2.11
N GLN A 64 -0.26 2.61 2.18
CA GLN A 64 0.53 2.92 0.98
C GLN A 64 0.82 1.66 0.15
N LYS A 65 1.20 0.55 0.78
CA LYS A 65 1.40 -0.72 0.06
C LYS A 65 0.12 -1.24 -0.58
N ALA A 66 -1.02 -1.14 0.11
CA ALA A 66 -2.30 -1.54 -0.44
C ALA A 66 -2.71 -0.66 -1.64
N GLN A 67 -2.46 0.65 -1.57
CA GLN A 67 -2.70 1.58 -2.68
C GLN A 67 -1.81 1.25 -3.90
N GLN A 68 -0.52 0.98 -3.69
CA GLN A 68 0.38 0.56 -4.76
C GLN A 68 -0.07 -0.74 -5.41
N ALA A 69 -0.49 -1.73 -4.61
CA ALA A 69 -1.02 -3.00 -5.10
C ALA A 69 -2.30 -2.79 -5.94
N MET A 70 -3.19 -1.90 -5.51
CA MET A 70 -4.40 -1.57 -6.26
C MET A 70 -4.09 -0.87 -7.60
N GLN A 71 -3.19 0.10 -7.59
CA GLN A 71 -2.74 0.78 -8.81
C GLN A 71 -2.09 -0.20 -9.79
N LEU A 72 -1.29 -1.15 -9.28
CA LEU A 72 -0.70 -2.21 -10.08
C LEU A 72 -1.77 -3.14 -10.69
N ALA A 73 -2.77 -3.54 -9.90
CA ALA A 73 -3.87 -4.38 -10.38
C ALA A 73 -4.65 -3.70 -11.52
N GLN A 74 -4.97 -2.40 -11.35
CA GLN A 74 -5.65 -1.60 -12.37
C GLN A 74 -4.81 -1.47 -13.64
N ARG A 75 -3.51 -1.16 -13.50
CA ARG A 75 -2.58 -1.06 -14.64
C ARG A 75 -2.56 -2.36 -15.47
N GLN A 76 -2.58 -3.51 -14.82
CA GLN A 76 -2.59 -4.80 -15.50
C GLN A 76 -3.92 -5.04 -16.23
N ALA A 77 -5.05 -4.66 -15.62
CA ALA A 77 -6.35 -4.71 -16.28
C ALA A 77 -6.42 -3.79 -17.51
N ASP A 78 -5.89 -2.58 -17.39
CA ASP A 78 -5.83 -1.61 -18.49
C ASP A 78 -4.89 -2.07 -19.61
N GLN A 79 -3.78 -2.72 -19.28
CA GLN A 79 -2.89 -3.32 -20.27
C GLN A 79 -3.60 -4.40 -21.08
N VAL A 80 -4.36 -5.29 -20.44
CA VAL A 80 -5.17 -6.31 -21.13
C VAL A 80 -6.25 -5.65 -22.00
N ARG A 81 -6.92 -4.62 -21.49
CA ARG A 81 -7.92 -3.86 -22.27
C ARG A 81 -7.30 -3.23 -23.52
N ALA A 82 -6.16 -2.55 -23.37
CA ALA A 82 -5.44 -1.92 -24.47
C ALA A 82 -4.96 -2.94 -25.53
N LEU A 83 -4.50 -4.13 -25.09
CA LEU A 83 -4.13 -5.22 -26.01
C LEU A 83 -5.33 -5.67 -26.87
N ILE A 84 -6.51 -5.76 -26.27
CA ILE A 84 -7.73 -6.19 -26.97
C ILE A 84 -8.25 -5.11 -27.91
N GLU A 85 -8.24 -3.85 -27.48
CA GLU A 85 -8.64 -2.71 -28.31
C GLU A 85 -7.74 -2.55 -29.53
N LYS A 86 -6.45 -2.89 -29.42
CA LYS A 86 -5.51 -2.88 -30.55
C LYS A 86 -5.84 -3.93 -31.62
N GLY A 87 -6.58 -4.99 -31.26
CA GLY A 87 -7.13 -5.97 -32.20
C GLY A 87 -6.13 -6.92 -32.89
N ASN A 88 -4.82 -6.76 -32.62
CA ASN A 88 -3.76 -7.63 -33.13
C ASN A 88 -3.11 -8.39 -31.96
N TYR A 89 -3.81 -9.40 -31.48
CA TYR A 89 -3.36 -10.31 -30.41
C TYR A 89 -3.73 -11.74 -30.77
N THR A 90 -2.94 -12.67 -30.26
CA THR A 90 -3.24 -14.10 -30.27
C THR A 90 -3.65 -14.55 -28.87
N ASP A 91 -4.23 -15.75 -28.75
CA ASP A 91 -4.61 -16.28 -27.44
C ASP A 91 -3.43 -16.45 -26.47
N THR A 92 -2.19 -16.54 -26.96
CA THR A 92 -0.98 -16.58 -26.13
C THR A 92 -0.58 -15.22 -25.58
N ASP A 93 -1.06 -14.13 -26.19
CA ASP A 93 -0.82 -12.76 -25.73
C ASP A 93 -1.82 -12.34 -24.65
N LEU A 94 -2.88 -13.13 -24.44
CA LEU A 94 -3.89 -12.91 -23.41
C LEU A 94 -3.51 -13.62 -22.10
N PRO A 95 -4.06 -13.18 -20.96
CA PRO A 95 -3.92 -13.90 -19.70
C PRO A 95 -4.38 -15.36 -19.82
N PRO A 96 -3.76 -16.29 -19.07
CA PRO A 96 -4.08 -17.71 -19.13
C PRO A 96 -5.54 -17.96 -18.76
N ASP A 97 -6.19 -18.88 -19.49
CA ASP A 97 -7.57 -19.27 -19.22
C ASP A 97 -7.65 -20.19 -18.00
N ALA A 98 -8.52 -19.84 -17.05
CA ALA A 98 -8.82 -20.59 -15.85
C ALA A 98 -10.17 -21.33 -15.94
N GLY A 99 -10.81 -21.34 -17.11
CA GLY A 99 -12.02 -22.11 -17.41
C GLY A 99 -13.31 -21.29 -17.39
N THR A 100 -14.44 -21.96 -17.26
CA THR A 100 -15.79 -21.37 -17.45
C THR A 100 -16.46 -20.87 -16.17
N GLY A 101 -15.76 -20.93 -15.03
CA GLY A 101 -16.27 -20.52 -13.72
C GLY A 101 -16.26 -19.01 -13.49
N GLN A 102 -16.82 -18.59 -12.34
CA GLN A 102 -16.66 -17.23 -11.85
C GLN A 102 -15.19 -16.95 -11.49
N PRO A 103 -14.70 -15.71 -11.67
CA PRO A 103 -13.30 -15.40 -11.41
C PRO A 103 -12.92 -15.55 -9.92
N ASP A 104 -13.88 -15.50 -9.01
CA ASP A 104 -13.67 -15.77 -7.58
C ASP A 104 -13.30 -17.23 -7.28
N ALA A 105 -13.79 -18.18 -8.09
CA ALA A 105 -13.55 -19.61 -7.90
C ALA A 105 -12.16 -20.06 -8.39
N VAL A 106 -11.43 -19.19 -9.09
CA VAL A 106 -10.07 -19.50 -9.55
C VAL A 106 -9.15 -19.63 -8.34
N ALA A 107 -8.40 -20.73 -8.29
CA ALA A 107 -7.48 -21.02 -7.19
C ALA A 107 -6.41 -19.94 -7.03
N ALA A 108 -5.87 -19.83 -5.81
CA ALA A 108 -4.72 -18.99 -5.52
C ALA A 108 -3.46 -19.50 -6.25
N PRO A 109 -2.43 -18.65 -6.48
CA PRO A 109 -1.27 -19.07 -7.24
C PRO A 109 -0.43 -20.07 -6.46
N THR A 110 0.05 -21.12 -7.13
CA THR A 110 0.95 -22.12 -6.56
C THR A 110 2.39 -21.94 -7.02
N THR A 111 2.59 -21.20 -8.11
CA THR A 111 3.90 -20.93 -8.70
C THR A 111 4.19 -19.43 -8.74
N PHE A 112 5.40 -19.07 -8.35
CA PHE A 112 5.88 -17.69 -8.32
C PHE A 112 7.15 -17.59 -9.16
N SER A 113 7.15 -16.73 -10.17
CA SER A 113 8.30 -16.62 -11.09
C SER A 113 8.45 -15.21 -11.66
N SER A 114 9.63 -14.94 -12.21
CA SER A 114 9.83 -13.78 -13.09
C SER A 114 9.30 -14.12 -14.48
N CYS A 115 8.15 -13.56 -14.82
CA CYS A 115 7.58 -13.72 -16.15
C CYS A 115 8.41 -12.93 -17.18
N THR A 116 8.79 -13.58 -18.27
CA THR A 116 9.41 -12.95 -19.45
C THR A 116 8.35 -12.36 -20.38
N SER A 117 7.13 -12.90 -20.32
CA SER A 117 5.91 -12.36 -20.93
C SER A 117 5.15 -11.45 -19.95
N ASN A 118 4.16 -10.71 -20.48
CA ASN A 118 3.30 -9.83 -19.67
C ASN A 118 2.50 -10.58 -18.59
N PHE A 119 2.24 -11.87 -18.79
CA PHE A 119 1.45 -12.72 -17.91
C PHE A 119 2.14 -14.05 -17.62
N ALA A 120 1.71 -14.74 -16.57
CA ALA A 120 2.16 -16.10 -16.27
C ALA A 120 1.57 -17.08 -17.30
N SER A 121 2.30 -18.16 -17.59
CA SER A 121 1.84 -19.16 -18.57
C SER A 121 0.65 -20.01 -18.09
N ALA A 122 0.35 -20.00 -16.78
CA ALA A 122 -0.75 -20.72 -16.17
C ALA A 122 -1.53 -19.81 -15.22
N SER A 123 -2.84 -20.05 -15.09
CA SER A 123 -3.70 -19.30 -14.18
C SER A 123 -3.33 -19.47 -12.70
N SER A 124 -2.65 -20.56 -12.36
CA SER A 124 -2.05 -20.82 -11.04
C SER A 124 -0.66 -20.17 -10.85
N GLY A 125 -0.19 -19.37 -11.81
CA GLY A 125 1.09 -18.67 -11.73
C GLY A 125 0.94 -17.20 -11.38
N ALA A 126 1.92 -16.66 -10.65
CA ALA A 126 2.03 -15.24 -10.37
C ALA A 126 3.39 -14.67 -10.79
N CYS A 127 3.35 -13.53 -11.48
CA CYS A 127 4.52 -12.82 -11.98
C CYS A 127 5.07 -11.87 -10.94
N SER A 128 6.37 -11.94 -10.69
CA SER A 128 7.06 -10.99 -9.82
C SER A 128 7.06 -9.58 -10.42
N PHE A 129 6.73 -8.57 -9.60
CA PHE A 129 6.75 -7.17 -9.97
C PHE A 129 7.58 -6.37 -8.97
N LYS A 130 8.38 -5.45 -9.50
CA LYS A 130 9.27 -4.57 -8.73
C LYS A 130 8.78 -3.15 -8.87
N VAL A 131 8.46 -2.52 -7.76
CA VAL A 131 8.17 -1.07 -7.72
C VAL A 131 9.47 -0.30 -7.47
N ASN A 132 10.37 -0.87 -6.66
CA ASN A 132 11.66 -0.28 -6.35
C ASN A 132 12.79 -0.94 -7.15
N SER A 133 13.91 -0.24 -7.30
CA SER A 133 15.11 -0.72 -8.02
C SER A 133 15.90 -1.82 -7.28
N GLY A 134 15.24 -2.57 -6.40
CA GLY A 134 15.85 -3.63 -5.60
C GLY A 134 16.00 -4.97 -6.33
N SER A 135 16.82 -5.86 -5.76
CA SER A 135 16.99 -7.24 -6.24
C SER A 135 15.76 -8.11 -5.98
N ASN A 136 15.00 -7.82 -4.91
CA ASN A 136 13.82 -8.57 -4.51
C ASN A 136 12.54 -7.98 -5.13
N PRO A 137 11.57 -8.82 -5.53
CA PRO A 137 10.26 -8.34 -5.93
C PRO A 137 9.48 -7.79 -4.74
N ASP A 138 8.68 -6.75 -4.97
CA ASP A 138 7.82 -6.14 -3.96
C ASP A 138 6.44 -6.82 -3.94
N PHE A 139 5.98 -7.27 -5.12
CA PHE A 139 4.66 -7.85 -5.32
C PHE A 139 4.73 -9.06 -6.27
N TYR A 140 3.71 -9.91 -6.19
CA TYR A 140 3.43 -10.95 -7.17
C TYR A 140 2.03 -10.76 -7.72
N VAL A 141 1.88 -10.78 -9.04
CA VAL A 141 0.61 -10.53 -9.71
C VAL A 141 0.14 -11.80 -10.39
N GLN A 142 -1.02 -12.29 -9.97
CA GLN A 142 -1.74 -13.37 -10.64
C GLN A 142 -2.79 -12.73 -11.56
N THR A 143 -2.65 -12.94 -12.85
CA THR A 143 -3.59 -12.50 -13.89
C THR A 143 -4.15 -13.73 -14.59
N PHE A 144 -5.47 -13.80 -14.73
CA PHE A 144 -6.13 -14.91 -15.40
C PHE A 144 -7.43 -14.45 -16.06
N ARG A 145 -7.93 -15.22 -17.01
CA ARG A 145 -9.25 -15.02 -17.61
C ARG A 145 -10.17 -16.20 -17.28
N THR A 146 -11.47 -15.94 -17.20
CA THR A 146 -12.50 -16.98 -17.16
C THR A 146 -13.65 -16.65 -18.10
N LYS A 147 -14.46 -17.66 -18.42
CA LYS A 147 -15.59 -17.57 -19.35
C LYS A 147 -15.17 -16.86 -20.63
N THR A 148 -14.43 -17.57 -21.46
CA THR A 148 -13.98 -17.04 -22.75
C THR A 148 -15.10 -17.17 -23.78
N LEU A 149 -15.33 -16.08 -24.50
CA LEU A 149 -16.20 -16.00 -25.66
C LEU A 149 -15.31 -15.77 -26.86
N ALA A 150 -15.39 -16.64 -27.86
CA ALA A 150 -14.66 -16.49 -29.10
C ALA A 150 -15.61 -16.18 -30.25
N ALA A 151 -15.22 -15.26 -31.15
CA ALA A 151 -15.97 -14.90 -32.33
C ALA A 151 -15.05 -14.45 -33.47
N GLY A 152 -15.57 -14.45 -34.71
CA GLY A 152 -14.84 -14.08 -35.92
C GLY A 152 -14.21 -15.27 -36.66
N THR A 153 -13.56 -14.98 -37.78
CA THR A 153 -12.83 -15.97 -38.60
C THR A 153 -11.47 -15.37 -38.99
N PRO A 154 -10.34 -15.87 -38.45
CA PRO A 154 -10.22 -16.96 -37.47
C PRO A 154 -10.85 -16.62 -36.11
N SER A 155 -11.21 -17.66 -35.35
CA SER A 155 -11.82 -17.52 -34.02
C SER A 155 -10.87 -16.79 -33.08
N GLN A 156 -11.23 -15.59 -32.63
CA GLN A 156 -10.46 -14.81 -31.65
C GLN A 156 -11.27 -14.68 -30.37
N THR A 157 -10.59 -14.63 -29.21
CA THR A 157 -11.27 -14.35 -27.95
C THR A 157 -11.76 -12.89 -27.95
N VAL A 158 -13.07 -12.69 -27.84
CA VAL A 158 -13.75 -11.38 -27.92
C VAL A 158 -14.38 -10.94 -26.61
N GLY A 159 -14.55 -11.84 -25.63
CA GLY A 159 -15.09 -11.49 -24.33
C GLY A 159 -14.63 -12.45 -23.25
N PHE A 160 -14.34 -11.94 -22.06
CA PHE A 160 -14.02 -12.76 -20.89
C PHE A 160 -14.03 -11.94 -19.60
N TYR A 161 -14.19 -12.63 -18.46
CA TYR A 161 -13.91 -12.04 -17.16
C TYR A 161 -12.41 -12.08 -16.90
N LEU A 162 -11.83 -10.92 -16.63
CA LEU A 162 -10.45 -10.75 -16.21
C LEU A 162 -10.39 -10.72 -14.69
N GLY A 163 -9.52 -11.55 -14.12
CA GLY A 163 -9.15 -11.49 -12.71
C GLY A 163 -7.69 -11.09 -12.55
N VAL A 164 -7.47 -10.08 -11.69
CA VAL A 164 -6.13 -9.64 -11.29
C VAL A 164 -6.05 -9.65 -9.77
N ARG A 165 -5.11 -10.42 -9.22
CA ARG A 165 -4.85 -10.50 -7.79
C ARG A 165 -3.40 -10.15 -7.52
N VAL A 166 -3.17 -9.22 -6.60
CA VAL A 166 -1.82 -8.76 -6.25
C VAL A 166 -1.49 -9.22 -4.84
N TYR A 167 -0.49 -10.09 -4.74
CA TYR A 167 0.06 -10.62 -3.51
C TYR A 167 1.30 -9.83 -3.09
N SER A 168 1.56 -9.80 -1.78
CA SER A 168 2.83 -9.26 -1.28
C SER A 168 3.99 -10.19 -1.63
N ALA A 169 5.21 -9.67 -1.66
CA ALA A 169 6.42 -10.49 -1.81
C ALA A 169 6.53 -11.64 -0.79
N LEU A 170 5.93 -11.46 0.39
CA LEU A 170 5.96 -12.42 1.50
C LEU A 170 5.06 -13.65 1.25
N ALA A 171 4.21 -13.63 0.22
CA ALA A 171 3.37 -14.75 -0.16
C ALA A 171 4.16 -15.89 -0.84
N ASN A 172 5.34 -15.60 -1.40
CA ASN A 172 6.18 -16.62 -1.99
C ASN A 172 6.69 -17.58 -0.89
N GLY A 173 6.51 -18.89 -1.12
CA GLY A 173 6.85 -19.93 -0.15
C GLY A 173 5.81 -20.17 0.95
N GLN A 174 4.65 -19.50 0.92
CA GLN A 174 3.55 -19.77 1.84
C GLN A 174 2.57 -20.80 1.28
N SER A 175 2.04 -21.67 2.14
CA SER A 175 0.97 -22.62 1.80
C SER A 175 -0.40 -22.09 2.22
N GLY A 176 -1.44 -22.49 1.47
CA GLY A 176 -2.83 -22.12 1.75
C GLY A 176 -3.14 -20.64 1.49
N LEU A 177 -2.64 -20.10 0.39
CA LEU A 177 -2.96 -18.76 -0.06
C LEU A 177 -4.46 -18.62 -0.31
N GLN A 178 -4.98 -17.43 -0.01
CA GLN A 178 -6.38 -17.09 -0.11
C GLN A 178 -6.63 -16.25 -1.36
N THR A 179 -7.89 -16.17 -1.76
CA THR A 179 -8.33 -15.43 -2.95
C THR A 179 -9.04 -14.11 -2.61
N THR A 180 -9.49 -13.98 -1.36
CA THR A 180 -10.15 -12.78 -0.83
C THR A 180 -9.15 -11.70 -0.45
N GLN A 181 -9.47 -10.44 -0.71
CA GLN A 181 -8.61 -9.31 -0.34
C GLN A 181 -8.33 -9.28 1.17
N ALA A 182 -7.08 -8.96 1.53
CA ALA A 182 -6.64 -8.82 2.91
C ALA A 182 -7.43 -7.70 3.63
N SER A 183 -7.92 -7.99 4.84
CA SER A 183 -8.48 -6.96 5.71
C SER A 183 -7.38 -6.02 6.18
N LEU A 184 -7.53 -4.72 5.93
CA LEU A 184 -6.67 -3.65 6.45
C LEU A 184 -6.97 -3.29 7.91
N LYS A 185 -7.90 -4.02 8.56
CA LYS A 185 -8.20 -3.83 9.97
C LYS A 185 -7.03 -4.32 10.80
N LEU A 186 -6.74 -3.56 11.85
CA LEU A 186 -5.66 -3.75 12.82
C LEU A 186 -5.86 -5.07 13.58
N THR A 187 -5.57 -6.18 12.92
CA THR A 187 -5.62 -7.53 13.52
C THR A 187 -4.19 -8.06 13.59
N THR A 188 -3.87 -8.60 14.75
CA THR A 188 -2.57 -8.85 15.38
C THR A 188 -1.62 -9.82 14.67
N GLU A 189 -1.75 -10.09 13.38
CA GLU A 189 -0.86 -11.04 12.72
C GLU A 189 -0.49 -10.59 11.32
N GLN A 190 0.81 -10.42 11.11
CA GLN A 190 1.46 -10.39 9.79
C GLN A 190 1.07 -11.60 8.91
N GLY A 191 0.38 -12.62 9.44
CA GLY A 191 -0.13 -13.80 8.75
C GLY A 191 -1.16 -13.50 7.64
N ASN A 192 -2.02 -12.48 7.80
CA ASN A 192 -3.02 -12.19 6.76
C ASN A 192 -2.40 -11.56 5.50
N GLN A 193 -1.43 -10.65 5.61
CA GLN A 193 -0.78 -10.07 4.42
C GLN A 193 0.19 -11.03 3.71
N ARG A 194 0.54 -12.14 4.36
CA ARG A 194 1.34 -13.24 3.79
C ARG A 194 0.50 -14.19 2.94
N LYS A 195 -0.78 -14.37 3.28
CA LYS A 195 -1.65 -15.36 2.61
C LYS A 195 -2.71 -14.75 1.71
N TYR A 196 -3.13 -13.52 1.98
CA TYR A 196 -4.22 -12.86 1.28
C TYR A 196 -3.68 -11.83 0.29
N PRO A 197 -4.29 -11.68 -0.90
CA PRO A 197 -3.96 -10.62 -1.84
C PRO A 197 -4.25 -9.24 -1.24
N LEU A 198 -3.36 -8.28 -1.49
CA LEU A 198 -3.52 -6.89 -1.06
C LEU A 198 -4.55 -6.14 -1.90
N ALA A 199 -4.70 -6.53 -3.16
CA ALA A 199 -5.69 -6.00 -4.09
C ALA A 199 -6.24 -7.11 -4.97
N VAL A 200 -7.54 -7.05 -5.24
CA VAL A 200 -8.26 -7.96 -6.14
C VAL A 200 -9.14 -7.11 -7.04
N VAL A 201 -9.04 -7.33 -8.35
CA VAL A 201 -9.84 -6.65 -9.37
C VAL A 201 -10.43 -7.69 -10.29
N TYR A 202 -11.76 -7.67 -10.40
CA TYR A 202 -12.49 -8.43 -11.40
C TYR A 202 -13.19 -7.48 -12.34
N THR A 203 -13.00 -7.67 -13.64
CA THR A 203 -13.63 -6.83 -14.65
C THR A 203 -14.00 -7.66 -15.86
N LEU A 204 -15.07 -7.27 -16.55
CA LEU A 204 -15.46 -7.88 -17.80
C LEU A 204 -14.79 -7.13 -18.95
N ILE A 205 -14.08 -7.85 -19.81
CA ILE A 205 -13.52 -7.30 -21.04
C ILE A 205 -14.31 -7.85 -22.22
N VAL A 206 -14.77 -6.96 -23.10
CA VAL A 206 -15.51 -7.31 -24.32
C VAL A 206 -15.03 -6.41 -25.45
N ARG A 207 -14.83 -7.01 -26.62
CA ARG A 207 -14.46 -6.34 -27.86
C ARG A 207 -15.73 -5.99 -28.64
N ASN A 208 -15.88 -4.72 -29.03
CA ASN A 208 -17.13 -4.20 -29.63
C ASN A 208 -17.06 -3.97 -31.16
N ASP A 209 -15.90 -4.11 -31.78
CA ASP A 209 -15.67 -3.78 -33.19
C ASP A 209 -16.09 -4.88 -34.19
N LEU A 210 -16.60 -6.02 -33.71
CA LEU A 210 -17.06 -7.12 -34.54
C LEU A 210 -18.54 -6.97 -34.91
N LYS A 211 -18.89 -7.31 -36.15
CA LYS A 211 -20.24 -7.16 -36.73
C LYS A 211 -21.36 -7.85 -35.92
N ASP A 212 -21.01 -8.84 -35.10
CA ASP A 212 -21.92 -9.61 -34.22
C ASP A 212 -21.64 -9.42 -32.71
N SER A 213 -20.89 -8.38 -32.33
CA SER A 213 -20.47 -8.13 -30.94
C SER A 213 -21.66 -8.02 -29.97
N LEU A 214 -22.75 -7.36 -30.37
CA LEU A 214 -23.95 -7.16 -29.54
C LEU A 214 -24.69 -8.48 -29.24
N THR A 215 -24.81 -9.36 -30.24
CA THR A 215 -25.48 -10.66 -30.11
C THR A 215 -24.65 -11.59 -29.24
N ASN A 216 -23.34 -11.63 -29.47
CA ASN A 216 -22.39 -12.39 -28.68
C ASN A 216 -22.34 -11.92 -27.23
N TYR A 217 -22.37 -10.61 -26.99
CA TYR A 217 -22.45 -10.03 -25.65
C TYR A 217 -23.75 -10.42 -24.91
N ARG A 218 -24.90 -10.36 -25.60
CA ARG A 218 -26.18 -10.78 -25.02
C ARG A 218 -26.17 -12.26 -24.65
N ASN A 219 -25.63 -13.11 -25.52
CA ASN A 219 -25.49 -14.54 -25.24
C ASN A 219 -24.57 -14.81 -24.04
N PHE A 220 -23.48 -14.05 -23.92
CA PHE A 220 -22.54 -14.15 -22.81
C PHE A 220 -23.18 -13.80 -21.45
N LEU A 221 -24.00 -12.76 -21.42
CA LEU A 221 -24.76 -12.39 -20.21
C LEU A 221 -25.89 -13.38 -19.90
N ALA A 222 -26.50 -13.97 -20.93
CA ALA A 222 -27.63 -14.89 -20.79
C ALA A 222 -27.22 -16.30 -20.32
N THR A 223 -25.95 -16.70 -20.49
CA THR A 223 -25.45 -17.97 -19.95
C THR A 223 -25.11 -17.83 -18.46
N PRO A 224 -25.91 -18.40 -17.52
CA PRO A 224 -25.53 -18.43 -16.12
C PRO A 224 -24.24 -19.24 -15.96
N SER A 225 -23.38 -18.80 -15.03
CA SER A 225 -22.21 -19.62 -14.63
C SER A 225 -22.71 -20.98 -14.13
N PRO A 226 -22.07 -22.11 -14.48
CA PRO A 226 -22.28 -23.32 -13.70
C PRO A 226 -21.92 -23.01 -12.25
N SER A 227 -22.86 -23.30 -11.35
CA SER A 227 -22.67 -23.17 -9.91
C SER A 227 -21.50 -24.06 -9.48
N PRO A 228 -20.65 -23.60 -8.54
CA PRO A 228 -19.62 -24.46 -7.97
C PRO A 228 -20.29 -25.59 -7.19
N THR A 229 -20.10 -26.83 -7.65
CA THR A 229 -20.33 -28.05 -6.85
C THR A 229 -19.19 -28.27 -5.88
#